data_AF-A0A6L7ZYZ1-F1
#
_entry.id   AF-A0A6L7ZYZ1-F1
#
_cell.length_a   1.000
_cell.length_b   1.000
_cell.length_c   1.000
_cell.angle_alpha   90.00
_cell.angle_beta   90.00
_cell.angle_gamma   90.00
#
_symmetry.space_group_name_H-M   'P 1'
#
loop_
_entity.id
_entity.type
_entity.pdbx_description
1 polymer ?
#
loop_
_entity_poly.entity_id
_entity_poly.type
_entity_poly.pdbx_seq_one_letter_code
_entity_poly.pdbx_strand_id
1 'polypeptide(L)' 'MSWSFLLRRLLLAIPTLFGVAAIVFVLLRVVPGDPIAMLIGPGATDADIAALRRLYGLDESIAL' A
#
# COMPACT_ATOMS: atom_id res chain seq x y z
N MET A 1 -25.84 9.75 -30.31
CA MET A 1 -24.63 9.65 -29.47
C MET A 1 -23.85 8.43 -29.97
N SER A 2 -22.79 8.63 -30.75
CA SER A 2 -22.08 7.52 -31.40
C SER A 2 -21.23 6.75 -30.38
N TRP A 3 -21.45 5.43 -30.31
CA TRP A 3 -20.76 4.50 -29.39
C TRP A 3 -19.22 4.60 -29.49
N SER A 4 -18.71 4.91 -30.68
CA SER A 4 -17.29 5.15 -30.96
C SER A 4 -16.69 6.32 -30.16
N PHE A 5 -17.49 7.36 -29.86
CA PHE A 5 -17.04 8.51 -29.08
C PHE A 5 -16.88 8.15 -27.60
N LEU A 6 -17.77 7.29 -27.09
CA LEU A 6 -17.70 6.75 -25.72
C LEU A 6 -16.45 5.86 -25.54
N LEU A 7 -16.22 4.93 -26.47
CA LEU A 7 -15.06 4.03 -26.47
C LEU A 7 -13.73 4.78 -26.51
N ARG A 8 -13.61 5.78 -27.38
CA ARG A 8 -12.38 6.60 -27.48
C ARG A 8 -12.10 7.37 -26.19
N ARG A 9 -13.14 7.90 -25.54
CA ARG A 9 -13.02 8.61 -24.27
C ARG A 9 -12.63 7.69 -23.12
N LEU A 10 -13.13 6.45 -23.12
CA LEU A 10 -12.75 5.42 -22.15
C LEU A 10 -11.31 4.95 -22.34
N LEU A 11 -10.88 4.72 -23.58
CA LEU A 11 -9.50 4.38 -23.93
C LEU A 11 -8.50 5.46 -23.50
N LEU A 12 -8.87 6.74 -23.63
CA LEU A 12 -8.06 7.86 -23.16
C LEU A 12 -8.02 7.98 -21.63
N ALA A 13 -9.03 7.47 -20.92
CA ALA A 13 -9.06 7.48 -19.45
C ALA A 13 -8.11 6.43 -18.84
N ILE A 14 -7.89 5.31 -19.52
CA ILE A 14 -7.00 4.22 -19.06
C ILE A 14 -5.60 4.71 -18.70
N PRO A 15 -4.83 5.40 -19.58
CA PRO A 15 -3.48 5.84 -19.24
C PRO A 15 -3.47 6.86 -18.10
N THR A 16 -4.48 7.72 -18.00
CA THR A 16 -4.61 8.71 -16.93
C THR A 16 -4.83 8.03 -15.59
N LEU A 17 -5.78 7.09 -15.52
CA LEU A 17 -6.06 6.29 -14.32
C LEU A 17 -4.86 5.45 -13.93
N PHE A 18 -4.18 4.85 -14.92
CA PHE A 18 -2.97 4.08 -14.69
C PHE A 18 -1.84 4.94 -14.12
N GLY A 19 -1.63 6.15 -14.66
CA GLY A 19 -0.65 7.09 -14.14
C GLY A 19 -0.92 7.49 -12.69
N VAL A 20 -2.18 7.83 -12.36
CA VAL A 20 -2.57 8.14 -10.98
C VAL A 20 -2.38 6.94 -10.05
N ALA A 21 -2.82 5.75 -10.47
CA ALA A 21 -2.65 4.52 -9.69
C ALA A 21 -1.17 4.19 -9.44
N ALA A 22 -0.32 4.33 -10.46
CA ALA A 22 1.12 4.13 -10.34
C ALA A 22 1.74 5.12 -9.36
N ILE A 23 1.39 6.40 -9.44
CA ILE A 23 1.87 7.43 -8.50
C ILE A 23 1.43 7.07 -7.08
N VAL A 24 0.14 6.79 -6.85
CA VAL A 24 -0.37 6.41 -5.52
C VAL A 24 0.31 5.15 -5.00
N PHE A 25 0.48 4.12 -5.84
CA PHE A 25 1.18 2.90 -5.48
C PHE A 25 2.63 3.16 -5.08
N VAL A 26 3.35 3.97 -5.85
CA VAL A 26 4.72 4.37 -5.53
C VAL A 26 4.74 5.16 -4.22
N LEU A 27 3.85 6.12 -4.03
CA LEU A 27 3.78 6.90 -2.78
C LEU A 27 3.54 6.00 -1.56
N LEU A 28 2.60 5.06 -1.66
CA LEU A 28 2.30 4.11 -0.58
C LEU A 28 3.47 3.16 -0.30
N ARG A 29 4.28 2.81 -1.30
CA ARG A 29 5.40 1.88 -1.17
C ARG A 29 6.74 2.56 -0.84
N VAL A 30 6.87 3.84 -1.18
CA VAL A 30 8.02 4.69 -0.85
C VAL A 30 7.96 5.13 0.61
N VAL A 31 6.78 5.30 1.19
CA VAL A 31 6.63 5.37 2.64
C VAL A 31 6.93 3.97 3.17
N PRO A 32 8.11 3.71 3.73
CA PRO A 32 8.45 2.42 4.32
C PRO A 32 7.84 2.45 5.72
N GLY A 33 6.51 2.51 5.80
CA GLY A 33 5.81 2.35 7.05
C GLY A 33 5.69 0.86 7.26
N ASP A 34 6.60 0.27 8.04
CA ASP A 34 6.32 -1.02 8.65
C ASP A 34 4.92 -0.86 9.31
N PRO A 35 3.88 -1.58 8.85
CA PRO A 35 2.53 -1.40 9.37
C PRO A 35 2.48 -1.59 10.90
N ILE A 36 3.46 -2.30 11.47
CA ILE A 36 3.66 -2.44 12.92
C ILE A 36 4.17 -1.13 13.53
N ALA A 37 5.12 -0.46 12.90
CA ALA A 37 5.60 0.86 13.32
C ALA A 37 4.55 1.97 13.14
N MET A 38 3.53 1.77 12.30
CA MET A 38 2.38 2.68 12.19
C MET A 38 1.30 2.40 13.25
N LEU A 39 1.18 1.16 13.71
CA LEU A 39 0.29 0.74 14.81
C LEU A 39 0.83 1.18 16.17
N ILE A 40 2.15 1.19 16.33
CA ILE A 40 2.79 1.65 17.54
C ILE A 40 2.97 3.17 17.45
N GLY A 41 2.43 3.90 18.42
CA GLY A 41 2.42 5.36 18.43
C GLY A 41 3.82 5.99 18.28
N PRO A 42 3.90 7.27 17.83
CA PRO A 42 5.16 7.95 17.60
C PRO A 42 6.03 7.94 18.87
N GLY A 43 7.24 7.36 18.78
CA GLY A 43 8.20 7.27 19.88
C GLY A 43 8.53 5.86 20.37
N ALA A 44 7.94 4.81 19.77
CA ALA A 44 8.33 3.46 20.10
C ALA A 44 9.73 3.09 19.64
N THR A 45 10.42 2.36 20.51
CA THR A 45 11.77 1.88 20.28
C THR A 45 11.73 0.59 19.45
N ASP A 46 12.83 0.25 18.79
CA ASP A 46 12.95 -1.02 18.06
C ASP A 46 12.68 -2.24 18.95
N ALA A 47 12.93 -2.12 20.25
CA ALA A 47 12.63 -3.14 21.25
C ALA A 47 11.12 -3.34 21.45
N ASP A 48 10.33 -2.26 21.43
CA ASP A 48 8.87 -2.32 21.55
C ASP A 48 8.25 -2.98 20.31
N ILE A 49 8.80 -2.70 19.12
CA ILE A 49 8.40 -3.34 17.86
C ILE A 49 8.68 -4.84 17.91
N ALA A 50 9.86 -5.26 18.38
CA ALA A 50 10.23 -6.66 18.51
C ALA A 50 9.37 -7.42 19.55
N ALA A 51 9.02 -6.77 20.67
CA ALA A 51 8.13 -7.33 21.67
C ALA A 51 6.71 -7.51 21.13
N LEU A 52 6.20 -6.53 20.37
CA LEU A 52 4.88 -6.62 19.74
C LEU A 52 4.84 -7.71 18.67
N ARG A 53 5.87 -7.79 17.81
CA ARG A 53 5.97 -8.85 16.79
C ARG A 53 5.79 -10.22 17.44
N ARG A 54 6.54 -10.52 18.51
CA ARG A 54 6.44 -11.77 19.26
C ARG A 54 5.06 -11.99 19.86
N LEU A 55 4.45 -10.95 20.42
CA LEU A 55 3.13 -11.03 21.04
C LEU A 55 2.04 -11.37 20.02
N TYR A 56 2.14 -10.84 18.80
CA TYR A 56 1.22 -11.10 17.70
C TYR A 56 1.61 -12.30 16.83
N GLY A 57 2.71 -12.99 17.13
CA GLY A 57 3.21 -14.12 16.34
C GLY A 57 3.60 -13.75 14.90
N LEU A 58 3.92 -12.47 14.64
CA LEU A 58 4.22 -11.97 13.29
C LEU A 58 5.61 -12.39 12.78
N ASP A 59 6.46 -12.85 13.69
CA ASP A 59 7.78 -13.44 13.49
C ASP A 59 7.75 -14.98 13.55
N GLU A 60 6.58 -15.58 13.78
CA GLU A 60 6.38 -16.99 13.45
C GLU A 60 6.05 -17.10 11.95
N SER A 61 6.95 -17.75 11.21
CA SER A 61 6.64 -18.18 9.85
C SER A 61 5.36 -18.99 9.90
N ILE A 62 4.41 -18.68 9.02
CA ILE A 62 3.26 -19.56 8.76
C ILE A 62 3.85 -20.91 8.34
N ALA A 63 3.93 -21.85 9.28
CA ALA A 63 4.27 -23.22 8.99
C ALA A 63 3.08 -23.75 8.20
N LEU A 64 3.26 -23.90 6.90
CA LEU A 64 2.36 -24.65 6.02
C LEU A 64 2.12 -26.06 6.57
#